data_AF-A0A7S2TX18-F1
#
_entry.id   AF-A0A7S2TX18-F1
#
_cell.length_a   1.000
_cell.length_b   1.000
_cell.length_c   1.000
_cell.angle_alpha   90.00
_cell.angle_beta   90.00
_cell.angle_gamma   90.00
#
_symmetry.space_group_name_H-M   'P 1'
#
loop_
_entity.id
_entity.type
_entity.pdbx_description
1 polymer ?
#
loop_
_entity_poly.entity_id
_entity_poly.type
_entity_poly.pdbx_seq_one_letter_code
_entity_poly.pdbx_strand_id
1 'polypeptide(L)'
;GLKHQVVPHLKQTVALLVKGMNEGNIKQTCDLTNQIMDQTPELSPSIIGPVFCYMIEQFHRVLAGFKFIDDDEKTVAFSVHKKDREDMIKTYYGFLRYVFRTHHLHSALTTPQNQAHYQKALQSIFQGSLNRDMGLAKACIQILENLVTWGVRIEGLKKFLAQDVTAATIKALGTNMDQNDAKGNLAVLSICQIHIKLAAAYGHDYISLLHQYMTKLMISGGSGSALEQYLNTVRAAASSPEAARQAGAFEAKRALKAVLNEHQHRRKATAATRQR
;
A
#
# COMPACT_ATOMS: atom_id res chain seq x y z
N GLY A 1 24.59 24.24 -13.24
CA GLY A 1 24.94 24.57 -11.85
C GLY A 1 24.60 23.45 -10.89
N LEU A 2 23.34 23.31 -10.49
CA LEU A 2 22.88 22.43 -9.38
C LEU A 2 23.10 20.92 -9.60
N LYS A 3 22.89 20.37 -10.80
CA LYS A 3 23.09 18.93 -11.08
C LYS A 3 24.49 18.40 -10.74
N HIS A 4 25.53 19.23 -10.83
CA HIS A 4 26.91 18.79 -10.55
C HIS A 4 27.25 18.73 -9.06
N GLN A 5 26.49 19.40 -8.18
CA GLN A 5 26.70 19.34 -6.73
C GLN A 5 25.76 18.35 -6.03
N VAL A 6 24.51 18.21 -6.52
CA VAL A 6 23.51 17.35 -5.88
C VAL A 6 23.83 15.86 -6.10
N VAL A 7 24.32 15.46 -7.28
CA VAL A 7 24.60 14.03 -7.57
C VAL A 7 25.72 13.43 -6.71
N PRO A 8 26.88 14.10 -6.52
CA PRO A 8 27.92 13.60 -5.62
C PRO A 8 27.46 13.54 -4.16
N HIS A 9 26.74 14.56 -3.68
CA HIS A 9 26.21 14.58 -2.32
C HIS A 9 25.19 13.45 -2.10
N LEU A 10 24.28 13.23 -3.05
CA LEU A 10 23.31 12.14 -3.00
C LEU A 10 23.98 10.76 -3.01
N LYS A 11 25.02 10.57 -3.82
CA LYS A 11 25.82 9.34 -3.80
C LYS A 11 26.47 9.11 -2.43
N GLN A 12 27.00 10.17 -1.80
CA GLN A 12 27.58 10.09 -0.47
C GLN A 12 26.51 9.79 0.60
N THR A 13 25.35 10.44 0.55
CA THR A 13 24.22 10.19 1.45
C THR A 13 23.68 8.77 1.32
N VAL A 14 23.58 8.25 0.08
CA VAL A 14 23.21 6.84 -0.17
C VAL A 14 24.29 5.87 0.33
N ALA A 15 25.58 6.18 0.14
CA ALA A 15 26.66 5.35 0.67
C ALA A 15 26.66 5.33 2.21
N LEU A 16 26.39 6.46 2.86
CA LEU A 16 26.23 6.55 4.30
C LEU A 16 24.96 5.83 4.79
N LEU A 17 23.88 5.85 4.00
CA LEU A 17 22.65 5.11 4.27
C LEU A 17 22.93 3.61 4.29
N VAL A 18 23.67 3.11 3.29
CA VAL A 18 24.07 1.70 3.18
C VAL A 18 24.98 1.31 4.31
N LYS A 19 25.96 2.16 4.64
CA LYS A 19 26.83 1.94 5.78
C LYS A 19 26.01 1.85 7.07
N GLY A 20 25.10 2.79 7.30
CA GLY A 20 24.19 2.76 8.45
C GLY A 20 23.29 1.53 8.47
N MET A 21 22.80 1.06 7.32
CA MET A 21 21.99 -0.15 7.20
C MET A 21 22.79 -1.42 7.49
N ASN A 22 24.02 -1.50 6.97
CA ASN A 22 24.94 -2.64 7.18
C ASN A 22 25.47 -2.70 8.61
N GLU A 23 25.68 -1.54 9.24
CA GLU A 23 26.15 -1.44 10.62
C GLU A 23 25.01 -1.53 11.65
N GLY A 24 23.76 -1.71 11.20
CA GLY A 24 22.60 -1.70 12.10
C GLY A 24 22.35 -0.35 12.78
N ASN A 25 22.91 0.75 12.26
CA ASN A 25 22.65 2.10 12.72
C ASN A 25 21.32 2.63 12.16
N ILE A 26 20.24 2.23 12.81
CA ILE A 26 18.87 2.51 12.39
C ILE A 26 18.55 4.00 12.41
N LYS A 27 19.02 4.73 13.43
CA LYS A 27 18.80 6.18 13.53
C LYS A 27 19.43 6.92 12.35
N GLN A 28 20.72 6.67 12.08
CA GLN A 28 21.42 7.26 10.94
C GLN A 28 20.74 6.90 9.62
N THR A 29 20.27 5.65 9.49
CA THR A 29 19.54 5.20 8.29
C THR A 29 18.25 5.99 8.08
N CYS A 30 17.48 6.22 9.14
CA CYS A 30 16.24 7.00 9.06
C CYS A 30 16.51 8.47 8.74
N ASP A 31 17.49 9.07 9.40
CA ASP A 31 17.86 10.48 9.20
C ASP A 31 18.33 10.73 7.75
N LEU A 32 19.18 9.85 7.21
CA LEU A 32 19.67 9.95 5.83
C LEU A 32 18.56 9.71 4.79
N THR A 33 17.61 8.81 5.07
CA THR A 33 16.44 8.61 4.20
C THR A 33 15.60 9.89 4.10
N ASN A 34 15.35 10.56 5.23
CA ASN A 34 14.60 11.81 5.26
C ASN A 34 15.35 12.92 4.50
N GLN A 35 16.67 13.02 4.69
CA GLN A 35 17.49 13.98 3.93
C GLN A 35 17.44 13.73 2.42
N ILE A 36 17.47 12.47 1.98
CA ILE A 36 17.28 12.13 0.56
C ILE A 36 15.92 12.66 0.10
N MET A 37 14.84 12.35 0.82
CA MET A 37 13.48 12.78 0.47
C MET A 37 13.34 14.31 0.37
N ASP A 38 13.98 15.07 1.24
CA ASP A 38 13.95 16.54 1.22
C ASP A 38 14.68 17.14 0.01
N GLN A 39 15.77 16.50 -0.44
CA GLN A 39 16.56 16.93 -1.61
C GLN A 39 15.98 16.44 -2.95
N THR A 40 15.06 15.49 -2.89
CA THR A 40 14.50 14.79 -4.05
C THR A 40 13.68 15.65 -5.03
N PRO A 41 12.92 16.70 -4.61
CA PRO A 41 12.16 17.54 -5.55
C PRO A 41 13.01 18.23 -6.63
N GLU A 42 14.33 18.35 -6.42
CA GLU A 42 15.26 19.03 -7.32
C GLU A 42 15.95 18.07 -8.32
N LEU A 43 15.70 16.76 -8.21
CA LEU A 43 16.40 15.74 -8.98
C LEU A 43 15.70 15.40 -10.29
N SER A 44 16.47 15.15 -11.35
CA SER A 44 15.91 14.67 -12.61
C SER A 44 15.52 13.18 -12.54
N PRO A 45 14.49 12.73 -13.29
CA PRO A 45 14.03 11.33 -13.32
C PRO A 45 15.13 10.29 -13.58
N SER A 46 16.14 10.64 -14.37
CA SER A 46 17.29 9.79 -14.70
C SER A 46 18.20 9.45 -13.51
N ILE A 47 18.19 10.27 -12.46
CA ILE A 47 18.96 10.04 -11.22
C ILE A 47 18.06 9.34 -10.20
N ILE A 48 16.78 9.71 -10.20
CA ILE A 48 15.85 9.36 -9.15
C ILE A 48 15.45 7.89 -9.20
N GLY A 49 15.21 7.33 -10.39
CA GLY A 49 14.85 5.92 -10.57
C GLY A 49 15.87 4.96 -9.94
N PRO A 50 17.17 5.05 -10.31
CA PRO A 50 18.23 4.23 -9.71
C PRO A 50 18.33 4.36 -8.19
N VAL A 51 18.22 5.58 -7.65
CA VAL A 51 18.25 5.83 -6.19
C VAL A 51 17.07 5.15 -5.50
N PHE A 52 15.87 5.24 -6.06
CA PHE A 52 14.70 4.55 -5.54
C PHE A 52 14.82 3.03 -5.56
N CYS A 53 15.25 2.47 -6.70
CA CYS A 53 15.43 1.02 -6.82
C CYS A 53 16.45 0.50 -5.82
N TYR A 54 17.55 1.24 -5.64
CA TYR A 54 18.57 0.92 -4.68
C TYR A 54 18.05 1.00 -3.25
N MET A 55 17.33 2.07 -2.87
CA MET A 55 16.72 2.20 -1.54
C MET A 55 15.70 1.09 -1.28
N ILE A 56 14.82 0.79 -2.23
CA ILE A 56 13.87 -0.32 -2.13
C ILE A 56 14.61 -1.64 -1.87
N GLU A 57 15.66 -1.93 -2.63
CA GLU A 57 16.49 -3.11 -2.46
C GLU A 57 17.11 -3.16 -1.06
N GLN A 58 17.71 -2.06 -0.57
CA GLN A 58 18.32 -2.02 0.75
C GLN A 58 17.30 -2.15 1.88
N PHE A 59 16.14 -1.49 1.80
CA PHE A 59 15.07 -1.67 2.78
C PHE A 59 14.57 -3.12 2.83
N HIS A 60 14.36 -3.76 1.68
CA HIS A 60 13.96 -5.17 1.65
C HIS A 60 15.06 -6.07 2.19
N ARG A 61 16.33 -5.79 1.90
CA ARG A 61 17.46 -6.53 2.47
C ARG A 61 17.55 -6.38 3.98
N VAL A 62 17.37 -5.19 4.53
CA VAL A 62 17.36 -4.98 5.99
C VAL A 62 16.13 -5.62 6.64
N LEU A 63 14.94 -5.48 6.04
CA LEU A 63 13.71 -6.05 6.56
C LEU A 63 13.66 -7.59 6.46
N ALA A 64 14.25 -8.17 5.41
CA ALA A 64 14.42 -9.62 5.25
C ALA A 64 15.62 -10.13 6.08
N GLY A 65 16.65 -9.30 6.18
CA GLY A 65 17.96 -9.53 6.76
C GLY A 65 18.13 -9.00 8.18
N PHE A 66 17.05 -8.98 8.97
CA PHE A 66 17.18 -9.13 10.43
C PHE A 66 17.85 -10.48 10.84
N LYS A 67 18.35 -11.24 9.85
CA LYS A 67 19.57 -12.04 9.91
C LYS A 67 20.50 -11.65 8.75
N PHE A 68 21.72 -11.20 9.03
CA PHE A 68 22.76 -11.03 8.00
C PHE A 68 23.46 -12.38 7.73
N ILE A 69 23.94 -12.58 6.51
CA ILE A 69 24.99 -13.56 6.18
C ILE A 69 26.23 -12.72 5.89
N ASP A 70 27.25 -12.85 6.73
CA ASP A 70 28.57 -12.24 6.51
C ASP A 70 29.31 -12.96 5.37
N ASP A 71 30.41 -12.40 4.85
CA ASP A 71 31.28 -12.98 3.81
C ASP A 71 31.84 -14.38 4.20
N ASP A 72 31.66 -14.79 5.46
CA ASP A 72 31.96 -16.12 6.03
C ASP A 72 30.77 -17.10 6.08
N GLU A 73 29.65 -16.83 5.40
CA GLU A 73 28.39 -17.61 5.43
C GLU A 73 27.76 -17.81 6.83
N LYS A 74 28.25 -17.10 7.86
CA LYS A 74 27.67 -17.17 9.20
C LYS A 74 26.44 -16.28 9.29
N THR A 75 25.30 -16.89 9.61
CA THR A 75 24.06 -16.18 9.82
C THR A 75 24.07 -15.49 11.20
N VAL A 76 24.45 -14.22 11.25
CA VAL A 76 24.38 -13.43 12.50
C VAL A 76 22.99 -12.82 12.60
N ALA A 77 22.15 -13.42 13.45
CA ALA A 77 20.85 -12.86 13.79
C ALA A 77 21.04 -11.71 14.79
N PHE A 78 21.04 -10.47 14.31
CA PHE A 78 20.97 -9.32 15.21
C PHE A 78 19.58 -9.28 15.86
N SER A 79 19.55 -9.28 17.19
CA SER A 79 18.34 -8.92 17.94
C SER A 79 18.15 -7.42 17.82
N VAL A 80 17.45 -6.98 16.77
CA VAL A 80 17.08 -5.57 16.63
C VAL A 80 15.98 -5.26 17.63
N HIS A 81 16.20 -4.21 18.42
CA HIS A 81 15.23 -3.77 19.40
C HIS A 81 13.90 -3.46 18.69
N LYS A 82 12.78 -3.86 19.29
CA LYS A 82 11.45 -3.74 18.69
C LYS A 82 11.17 -2.33 18.14
N LYS A 83 11.59 -1.30 18.88
CA LYS A 83 11.46 0.12 18.51
C LYS A 83 12.18 0.45 17.20
N ASP A 84 13.40 -0.03 17.02
CA ASP A 84 14.19 0.28 15.83
C ASP A 84 13.61 -0.38 14.58
N ARG A 85 13.07 -1.60 14.73
CA ARG A 85 12.31 -2.25 13.66
C ARG A 85 11.05 -1.46 13.28
N GLU A 86 10.32 -0.95 14.27
CA GLU A 86 9.13 -0.12 14.04
C GLU A 86 9.49 1.19 13.33
N ASP A 87 10.60 1.83 13.71
CA ASP A 87 11.05 3.08 13.09
C ASP A 87 11.55 2.85 11.67
N MET A 88 12.24 1.73 11.40
CA MET A 88 12.60 1.33 10.03
C MET A 88 11.37 1.10 9.15
N ILE A 89 10.35 0.42 9.67
CA ILE A 89 9.08 0.21 8.98
C ILE A 89 8.42 1.56 8.67
N LYS A 90 8.29 2.47 9.64
CA LYS A 90 7.70 3.79 9.43
C LYS A 90 8.44 4.58 8.37
N THR A 91 9.78 4.61 8.44
CA THR A 91 10.63 5.28 7.46
C THR A 91 10.44 4.69 6.06
N TYR A 92 10.43 3.37 5.94
CA TYR A 92 10.23 2.69 4.66
C TYR A 92 8.88 3.04 4.02
N TYR A 93 7.78 2.94 4.76
CA TYR A 93 6.45 3.29 4.21
C TYR A 93 6.25 4.79 4.04
N GLY A 94 6.92 5.63 4.85
CA GLY A 94 7.00 7.08 4.64
C GLY A 94 7.67 7.42 3.31
N PHE A 95 8.78 6.75 3.03
CA PHE A 95 9.49 6.83 1.76
C PHE A 95 8.63 6.37 0.59
N LEU A 96 8.04 5.17 0.64
CA LEU A 96 7.13 4.71 -0.41
C LEU A 96 5.98 5.70 -0.63
N ARG A 97 5.37 6.23 0.43
CA ARG A 97 4.31 7.23 0.32
C ARG A 97 4.77 8.48 -0.41
N TYR A 98 5.97 8.98 -0.11
CA TYR A 98 6.56 10.13 -0.80
C TYR A 98 6.73 9.84 -2.29
N VAL A 99 7.30 8.69 -2.62
CA VAL A 99 7.55 8.24 -3.99
C VAL A 99 6.24 8.15 -4.77
N PHE A 100 5.24 7.47 -4.22
CA PHE A 100 3.97 7.25 -4.89
C PHE A 100 3.04 8.47 -4.90
N ARG A 101 3.31 9.50 -4.08
CA ARG A 101 2.62 10.80 -4.15
C ARG A 101 3.20 11.69 -5.26
N THR A 102 4.46 11.49 -5.63
CA THR A 102 5.20 12.42 -6.49
C THR A 102 5.18 11.95 -7.94
N HIS A 103 4.39 12.64 -8.76
CA HIS A 103 4.06 12.24 -10.13
C HIS A 103 5.22 11.93 -11.07
N HIS A 104 6.27 12.76 -11.07
CA HIS A 104 7.40 12.59 -11.99
C HIS A 104 8.32 11.42 -11.60
N LEU A 105 8.08 10.79 -10.44
CA LEU A 105 8.86 9.65 -9.95
C LEU A 105 8.28 8.33 -10.42
N HIS A 106 6.96 8.27 -10.63
CA HIS A 106 6.28 7.06 -11.10
C HIS A 106 6.80 6.59 -12.46
N SER A 107 6.93 7.50 -13.43
CA SER A 107 7.44 7.17 -14.76
C SER A 107 8.88 6.64 -14.72
N ALA A 108 9.68 7.10 -13.75
CA ALA A 108 11.03 6.60 -13.52
C ALA A 108 11.04 5.17 -12.94
N LEU A 109 9.98 4.76 -12.23
CA LEU A 109 9.88 3.43 -11.61
C LEU A 109 9.26 2.37 -12.51
N THR A 110 8.49 2.76 -13.51
CA THR A 110 7.83 1.84 -14.45
C THR A 110 8.71 1.45 -15.64
N THR A 111 10.00 1.80 -15.63
CA THR A 111 10.94 1.37 -16.68
C THR A 111 11.25 -0.13 -16.56
N PRO A 112 11.61 -0.82 -17.66
CA PRO A 112 11.97 -2.24 -17.62
C PRO A 112 13.08 -2.56 -16.61
N GLN A 113 14.05 -1.66 -16.46
CA GLN A 113 15.17 -1.81 -15.50
C GLN A 113 14.69 -1.80 -14.05
N ASN A 114 13.64 -1.03 -13.75
CA ASN A 114 13.17 -0.77 -12.39
C ASN A 114 11.96 -1.63 -12.01
N GLN A 115 11.39 -2.37 -12.96
CA GLN A 115 10.15 -3.14 -12.82
C GLN A 115 10.21 -4.16 -11.67
N ALA A 116 11.34 -4.86 -11.48
CA ALA A 116 11.47 -5.83 -10.39
C ALA A 116 11.40 -5.18 -8.99
N HIS A 117 12.05 -4.03 -8.81
CA HIS A 117 12.02 -3.27 -7.55
C HIS A 117 10.64 -2.64 -7.31
N TYR A 118 10.01 -2.15 -8.37
CA TYR A 118 8.64 -1.65 -8.33
C TYR A 118 7.68 -2.74 -7.84
N GLN A 119 7.77 -3.96 -8.39
CA GLN A 119 6.98 -5.11 -7.94
C GLN A 119 7.23 -5.47 -6.47
N LYS A 120 8.49 -5.47 -6.00
CA LYS A 120 8.80 -5.66 -4.58
C LYS A 120 8.12 -4.61 -3.69
N ALA A 121 8.19 -3.33 -4.07
CA ALA A 121 7.53 -2.26 -3.32
C ALA A 121 6.00 -2.44 -3.26
N LEU A 122 5.37 -2.80 -4.38
CA LEU A 122 3.93 -3.07 -4.44
C LEU A 122 3.54 -4.26 -3.55
N GLN A 123 4.31 -5.35 -3.57
CA GLN A 123 4.10 -6.50 -2.70
C GLN A 123 4.25 -6.15 -1.21
N SER A 124 5.24 -5.32 -0.87
CA SER A 124 5.41 -4.84 0.50
C SER A 124 4.24 -3.96 0.96
N ILE A 125 3.74 -3.05 0.12
CA ILE A 125 2.53 -2.27 0.40
C ILE A 125 1.33 -3.19 0.62
N PHE A 126 1.16 -4.19 -0.25
CA PHE A 126 0.12 -5.20 -0.10
C PHE A 126 0.23 -5.90 1.25
N GLN A 127 1.38 -6.44 1.62
CA GLN A 127 1.59 -7.13 2.90
C GLN A 127 1.36 -6.19 4.09
N GLY A 128 1.84 -4.95 4.01
CA GLY A 128 1.64 -3.94 5.04
C GLY A 128 0.15 -3.58 5.23
N SER A 129 -0.65 -3.61 4.16
CA SER A 129 -2.11 -3.38 4.25
C SER A 129 -2.86 -4.47 5.04
N LEU A 130 -2.26 -5.65 5.19
CA LEU A 130 -2.78 -6.79 5.95
C LEU A 130 -2.19 -6.89 7.37
N ASN A 131 -1.37 -5.90 7.77
CA ASN A 131 -0.70 -5.93 9.06
C ASN A 131 -1.68 -5.77 10.23
N ARG A 132 -1.35 -6.36 11.39
CA ARG A 132 -2.13 -6.20 12.63
C ARG A 132 -2.00 -4.79 13.21
N ASP A 133 -0.89 -4.10 12.95
CA ASP A 133 -0.75 -2.69 13.28
C ASP A 133 -1.64 -1.85 12.34
N MET A 134 -2.74 -1.33 12.88
CA MET A 134 -3.70 -0.50 12.15
C MET A 134 -3.10 0.82 11.64
N GLY A 135 -2.06 1.35 12.29
CA GLY A 135 -1.35 2.54 11.81
C GLY A 135 -0.60 2.23 10.51
N LEU A 136 0.09 1.10 10.48
CA LEU A 136 0.79 0.62 9.29
C LEU A 136 -0.19 0.23 8.17
N ALA A 137 -1.21 -0.56 8.48
CA ALA A 137 -2.22 -0.98 7.50
C ALA A 137 -2.88 0.23 6.83
N LYS A 138 -3.26 1.24 7.63
CA LYS A 138 -3.79 2.52 7.12
C LYS A 138 -2.79 3.22 6.20
N ALA A 139 -1.52 3.34 6.60
CA ALA A 139 -0.51 4.00 5.79
C ALA A 139 -0.36 3.31 4.42
N CYS A 140 -0.32 1.97 4.40
CA CYS A 140 -0.25 1.19 3.15
C CYS A 140 -1.48 1.37 2.27
N ILE A 141 -2.69 1.37 2.85
CA ILE A 141 -3.93 1.60 2.10
C ILE A 141 -3.94 3.01 1.48
N GLN A 142 -3.44 4.03 2.18
CA GLN A 142 -3.29 5.38 1.61
C GLN A 142 -2.27 5.42 0.46
N ILE A 143 -1.21 4.60 0.51
CA ILE A 143 -0.27 4.46 -0.61
C ILE A 143 -0.96 3.81 -1.81
N LEU A 144 -1.76 2.76 -1.60
CA LEU A 144 -2.58 2.14 -2.66
C LEU A 144 -3.57 3.14 -3.27
N GLU A 145 -4.18 4.00 -2.46
CA GLU A 145 -5.09 5.03 -2.96
C GLU A 145 -4.36 6.06 -3.87
N ASN A 146 -3.16 6.48 -3.49
CA ASN A 146 -2.31 7.35 -4.32
C ASN A 146 -1.90 6.66 -5.62
N LEU A 147 -1.52 5.38 -5.53
CA LEU A 147 -1.20 4.52 -6.68
C LEU A 147 -2.36 4.45 -7.67
N VAL A 148 -3.58 4.23 -7.20
CA VAL A 148 -4.78 4.17 -8.05
C VAL A 148 -5.07 5.53 -8.69
N THR A 149 -4.92 6.63 -7.94
CA THR A 149 -5.18 7.99 -8.46
C THR A 149 -4.35 8.31 -9.70
N TRP A 150 -3.12 7.81 -9.77
CA TRP A 150 -2.20 8.06 -10.89
C TRP A 150 -2.08 6.92 -11.88
N GLY A 151 -1.98 5.70 -11.37
CA GLY A 151 -1.70 4.51 -12.15
C GLY A 151 -2.83 4.13 -13.11
N VAL A 152 -4.07 4.61 -12.89
CA VAL A 152 -5.17 4.41 -13.86
C VAL A 152 -4.87 5.03 -15.23
N ARG A 153 -3.96 6.00 -15.29
CA ARG A 153 -3.50 6.64 -16.53
C ARG A 153 -2.36 5.88 -17.21
N ILE A 154 -1.85 4.82 -16.58
CA ILE A 154 -0.73 4.01 -17.07
C ILE A 154 -1.27 2.66 -17.53
N GLU A 155 -1.31 2.44 -18.84
CA GLU A 155 -1.92 1.25 -19.44
C GLU A 155 -1.32 -0.06 -18.91
N GLY A 156 0.01 -0.10 -18.71
CA GLY A 156 0.73 -1.25 -18.17
C GLY A 156 0.40 -1.60 -16.71
N LEU A 157 -0.34 -0.76 -15.97
CA LEU A 157 -0.73 -1.01 -14.58
C LEU A 157 -2.18 -1.50 -14.44
N LYS A 158 -2.96 -1.58 -15.53
CA LYS A 158 -4.39 -1.92 -15.46
C LYS A 158 -4.66 -3.24 -14.73
N LYS A 159 -3.90 -4.30 -15.04
CA LYS A 159 -4.06 -5.61 -14.39
C LYS A 159 -3.77 -5.53 -12.89
N PHE A 160 -2.66 -4.90 -12.52
CA PHE A 160 -2.26 -4.73 -11.12
C PHE A 160 -3.31 -3.93 -10.33
N LEU A 161 -3.77 -2.80 -10.87
CA LEU A 161 -4.73 -1.92 -10.21
C LEU A 161 -6.12 -2.53 -10.13
N ALA A 162 -6.60 -3.19 -11.18
CA ALA A 162 -7.92 -3.79 -11.18
C ALA A 162 -7.96 -5.09 -10.37
N GLN A 163 -6.98 -5.99 -10.52
CA GLN A 163 -7.02 -7.32 -9.92
C GLN A 163 -6.29 -7.38 -8.58
N ASP A 164 -5.02 -7.00 -8.55
CA ASP A 164 -4.17 -7.23 -7.36
C ASP A 164 -4.52 -6.26 -6.23
N VAL A 165 -4.74 -4.99 -6.53
CA VAL A 165 -5.18 -3.99 -5.52
C VAL A 165 -6.57 -4.33 -5.00
N THR A 166 -7.50 -4.74 -5.86
CA THR A 166 -8.84 -5.18 -5.40
C THR A 166 -8.74 -6.43 -4.52
N ALA A 167 -7.95 -7.43 -4.91
CA ALA A 167 -7.71 -8.60 -4.06
C ALA A 167 -7.12 -8.18 -2.70
N ALA A 168 -6.22 -7.19 -2.68
CA ALA A 168 -5.61 -6.64 -1.48
C ALA A 168 -6.63 -6.02 -0.53
N THR A 169 -7.38 -5.03 -1.02
CA THR A 169 -8.34 -4.26 -0.22
C THR A 169 -9.42 -5.18 0.32
N ILE A 170 -9.89 -6.12 -0.50
CA ILE A 170 -10.91 -7.10 -0.13
C ILE A 170 -10.39 -8.07 0.94
N LYS A 171 -9.15 -8.56 0.80
CA LYS A 171 -8.51 -9.38 1.84
C LYS A 171 -8.29 -8.59 3.14
N ALA A 172 -7.92 -7.32 3.02
CA ALA A 172 -7.70 -6.43 4.16
C ALA A 172 -8.99 -6.22 4.98
N LEU A 173 -10.14 -6.06 4.32
CA LEU A 173 -11.45 -6.02 4.98
C LEU A 173 -11.75 -7.29 5.79
N GLY A 174 -11.23 -8.44 5.36
CA GLY A 174 -11.39 -9.73 6.03
C GLY A 174 -10.43 -9.96 7.22
N THR A 175 -9.41 -9.11 7.40
CA THR A 175 -8.35 -9.29 8.42
C THR A 175 -8.40 -8.19 9.48
N ASN A 176 -8.52 -8.52 10.77
CA ASN A 176 -8.30 -7.70 11.98
C ASN A 176 -8.63 -6.18 11.96
N MET A 177 -9.41 -5.68 10.99
CA MET A 177 -9.85 -4.29 10.94
C MET A 177 -11.05 -4.14 11.85
N ASP A 178 -10.83 -3.55 13.03
CA ASP A 178 -11.94 -3.08 13.83
C ASP A 178 -12.50 -1.81 13.21
N GLN A 179 -13.69 -1.92 12.61
CA GLN A 179 -14.40 -0.81 11.99
C GLN A 179 -14.93 0.20 13.01
N ASN A 180 -14.89 -0.14 14.29
CA ASN A 180 -15.26 0.73 15.39
C ASN A 180 -14.05 1.49 15.96
N ASP A 181 -12.82 1.10 15.60
CA ASP A 181 -11.61 1.90 15.84
C ASP A 181 -11.49 3.02 14.79
N ALA A 182 -11.02 4.20 15.21
CA ALA A 182 -10.79 5.35 14.34
C ALA A 182 -9.83 5.04 13.18
N LYS A 183 -8.80 4.20 13.42
CA LYS A 183 -7.84 3.81 12.37
C LYS A 183 -8.47 2.86 11.35
N GLY A 184 -9.21 1.84 11.82
CA GLY A 184 -9.92 0.91 10.95
C GLY A 184 -11.01 1.60 10.12
N ASN A 185 -11.75 2.52 10.74
CA ASN A 185 -12.76 3.35 10.07
C ASN A 185 -12.19 4.18 8.91
N LEU A 186 -11.01 4.79 9.10
CA LEU A 186 -10.30 5.52 8.03
C LEU A 186 -9.77 4.57 6.94
N ALA A 187 -9.27 3.39 7.31
CA ALA A 187 -8.83 2.38 6.34
C ALA A 187 -9.98 1.92 5.43
N VAL A 188 -11.17 1.67 5.99
CA VAL A 188 -12.37 1.33 5.20
C VAL A 188 -12.76 2.47 4.27
N LEU A 189 -12.68 3.72 4.72
CA LEU A 189 -12.96 4.88 3.84
C LEU A 189 -12.01 4.92 2.64
N SER A 190 -10.70 4.75 2.85
CA SER A 190 -9.73 4.71 1.75
C SER A 190 -9.95 3.52 0.80
N ILE A 191 -10.39 2.36 1.32
CA ILE A 191 -10.79 1.22 0.47
C ILE A 191 -11.98 1.58 -0.42
N CYS A 192 -13.01 2.24 0.12
CA CYS A 192 -14.13 2.73 -0.68
C CYS A 192 -13.68 3.72 -1.76
N GLN A 193 -12.75 4.62 -1.44
CA GLN A 193 -12.18 5.57 -2.40
C GLN A 193 -11.41 4.85 -3.52
N ILE A 194 -10.62 3.82 -3.18
CA ILE A 194 -9.94 2.97 -4.17
C ILE A 194 -10.96 2.34 -5.12
N HIS A 195 -12.01 1.70 -4.61
CA HIS A 195 -13.01 1.03 -5.43
C HIS A 195 -13.78 2.01 -6.33
N ILE A 196 -14.13 3.21 -5.83
CA ILE A 196 -14.78 4.25 -6.62
C ILE A 196 -13.86 4.75 -7.73
N LYS A 197 -12.58 5.00 -7.46
CA LYS A 197 -11.61 5.47 -8.45
C LYS A 197 -11.37 4.42 -9.55
N LEU A 198 -11.24 3.15 -9.18
CA LEU A 198 -11.10 2.05 -10.12
C LEU A 198 -12.36 1.84 -10.96
N ALA A 199 -13.55 1.96 -10.35
CA ALA A 199 -14.82 1.93 -11.07
C ALA A 199 -14.98 3.10 -12.04
N ALA A 200 -14.54 4.31 -11.66
CA ALA A 200 -14.56 5.47 -12.54
C ALA A 200 -13.60 5.31 -13.74
N ALA A 201 -12.47 4.62 -13.55
CA ALA A 201 -11.47 4.39 -14.58
C ALA A 201 -11.82 3.24 -15.53
N TYR A 202 -12.39 2.15 -15.01
CA TYR A 202 -12.57 0.90 -15.74
C TYR A 202 -14.04 0.50 -15.93
N GLY A 203 -14.98 1.30 -15.42
CA GLY A 203 -16.41 1.15 -15.66
C GLY A 203 -16.97 -0.18 -15.19
N HIS A 204 -17.82 -0.76 -16.03
CA HIS A 204 -18.58 -1.96 -15.71
C HIS A 204 -17.70 -3.18 -15.45
N ASP A 205 -16.60 -3.35 -16.20
CA ASP A 205 -15.66 -4.46 -16.05
C ASP A 205 -15.12 -4.56 -14.62
N TYR A 206 -14.80 -3.40 -14.02
CA TYR A 206 -14.31 -3.35 -12.66
C TYR A 206 -15.40 -3.65 -11.63
N ILE A 207 -16.62 -3.13 -11.81
CA ILE A 207 -17.74 -3.44 -10.92
C ILE A 207 -18.03 -4.94 -10.91
N SER A 208 -17.99 -5.59 -12.07
CA SER A 208 -18.15 -7.04 -12.19
C SER A 208 -17.03 -7.81 -11.48
N LEU A 209 -15.78 -7.35 -11.61
CA LEU A 209 -14.63 -7.91 -10.90
C LEU A 209 -14.76 -7.76 -9.37
N LEU A 210 -15.11 -6.56 -8.91
CA LEU A 210 -15.33 -6.26 -7.50
C LEU A 210 -16.45 -7.13 -6.92
N HIS A 211 -17.55 -7.29 -7.66
CA HIS A 211 -18.63 -8.20 -7.29
C HIS A 211 -18.11 -9.63 -7.12
N GLN A 212 -17.36 -10.17 -8.10
CA GLN A 212 -16.80 -11.51 -8.00
C GLN A 212 -15.91 -11.70 -6.75
N TYR A 213 -15.03 -10.74 -6.44
CA TYR A 213 -14.15 -10.81 -5.27
C TYR A 213 -14.93 -10.68 -3.95
N MET A 214 -15.84 -9.72 -3.84
CA MET A 214 -16.69 -9.54 -2.66
C MET A 214 -17.53 -10.78 -2.41
N THR A 215 -18.15 -11.31 -3.46
CA THR A 215 -18.92 -12.56 -3.39
C THR A 215 -18.02 -13.71 -2.95
N LYS A 216 -16.83 -13.91 -3.55
CA LYS A 216 -15.88 -14.94 -3.09
C LYS A 216 -15.49 -14.81 -1.62
N LEU A 217 -15.28 -13.60 -1.11
CA LEU A 217 -14.96 -13.37 0.29
C LEU A 217 -16.18 -13.58 1.22
N MET A 218 -17.40 -13.41 0.68
CA MET A 218 -18.68 -13.52 1.38
C MET A 218 -19.45 -14.81 1.11
N ILE A 219 -18.94 -15.72 0.27
CA ILE A 219 -19.52 -17.04 -0.01
C ILE A 219 -19.30 -17.94 1.22
N SER A 220 -20.16 -17.71 2.21
CA SER A 220 -20.85 -18.76 2.95
C SER A 220 -22.18 -18.17 3.43
N GLY A 221 -23.10 -17.97 2.47
CA GLY A 221 -24.54 -18.12 2.69
C GLY A 221 -25.38 -16.92 3.11
N GLY A 222 -25.45 -15.84 2.31
CA GLY A 222 -26.76 -15.15 2.20
C GLY A 222 -26.79 -13.75 1.58
N SER A 223 -28.02 -13.21 1.59
CA SER A 223 -28.62 -12.11 0.81
C SER A 223 -27.69 -11.11 0.12
N GLY A 224 -27.76 -11.08 -1.22
CA GLY A 224 -27.08 -10.09 -2.05
C GLY A 224 -27.51 -8.64 -1.85
N SER A 225 -28.53 -8.31 -1.06
CA SER A 225 -29.08 -6.94 -0.98
C SER A 225 -28.10 -5.90 -0.43
N ALA A 226 -27.36 -6.19 0.64
CA ALA A 226 -26.37 -5.24 1.18
C ALA A 226 -25.16 -5.10 0.25
N LEU A 227 -24.73 -6.19 -0.38
CA LEU A 227 -23.65 -6.18 -1.38
C LEU A 227 -24.06 -5.39 -2.62
N GLU A 228 -25.26 -5.63 -3.14
CA GLU A 228 -25.83 -4.88 -4.26
C GLU A 228 -25.98 -3.40 -3.92
N GLN A 229 -26.40 -3.06 -2.70
CA GLN A 229 -26.45 -1.66 -2.25
C GLN A 229 -25.06 -1.02 -2.25
N TYR A 230 -24.04 -1.74 -1.77
CA TYR A 230 -22.66 -1.28 -1.84
C TYR A 230 -22.18 -1.07 -3.28
N LEU A 231 -22.38 -2.06 -4.16
CA LEU A 231 -21.97 -1.99 -5.56
C LEU A 231 -22.69 -0.87 -6.31
N ASN A 232 -23.98 -0.65 -6.03
CA ASN A 232 -24.77 0.43 -6.60
C ASN A 232 -24.26 1.81 -6.13
N THR A 233 -23.88 1.92 -4.86
CA THR A 233 -23.30 3.16 -4.31
C THR A 233 -21.94 3.47 -4.93
N VAL A 234 -21.07 2.46 -5.10
CA VAL A 234 -19.79 2.61 -5.80
C VAL A 234 -20.01 3.02 -7.25
N ARG A 235 -20.98 2.41 -7.95
CA ARG A 235 -21.33 2.74 -9.34
C ARG A 235 -21.82 4.18 -9.47
N ALA A 236 -22.76 4.61 -8.62
CA ALA A 236 -23.29 5.96 -8.62
C ALA A 236 -22.21 7.01 -8.33
N ALA A 237 -21.34 6.74 -7.34
CA ALA A 237 -20.22 7.62 -7.01
C ALA A 237 -19.20 7.70 -8.17
N ALA A 238 -18.88 6.58 -8.81
CA ALA A 238 -17.93 6.55 -9.94
C ALA A 238 -18.38 7.41 -11.13
N SER A 239 -19.69 7.45 -11.40
CA SER A 239 -20.29 8.29 -12.43
C SER A 239 -20.42 9.78 -12.04
N SER A 240 -20.13 10.13 -10.78
CA SER A 240 -20.24 11.50 -10.27
C SER A 240 -18.97 12.32 -10.52
N PRO A 241 -19.07 13.67 -10.55
CA PRO A 241 -17.91 14.56 -10.57
C PRO A 241 -16.96 14.31 -9.39
N GLU A 242 -15.66 14.58 -9.55
CA GLU A 242 -14.63 14.32 -8.52
C GLU A 242 -15.00 14.93 -7.16
N ALA A 243 -15.52 16.17 -7.14
CA ALA A 243 -15.95 16.84 -5.90
C ALA A 243 -17.07 16.09 -5.15
N ALA A 244 -17.94 15.37 -5.87
CA ALA A 244 -19.04 14.58 -5.31
C ALA A 244 -18.62 13.14 -4.95
N ARG A 245 -17.52 12.62 -5.53
CA ARG A 245 -17.00 11.27 -5.22
C ARG A 245 -16.63 11.11 -3.76
N GLN A 246 -16.17 12.18 -3.12
CA GLN A 246 -15.82 12.13 -1.71
C GLN A 246 -17.05 11.92 -0.82
N ALA A 247 -18.18 12.56 -1.12
CA ALA A 247 -19.45 12.29 -0.45
C ALA A 247 -19.92 10.84 -0.71
N GLY A 248 -19.84 10.40 -1.96
CA GLY A 248 -20.14 9.02 -2.36
C GLY A 248 -19.27 7.97 -1.64
N ALA A 249 -18.02 8.29 -1.30
CA ALA A 249 -17.15 7.41 -0.52
C ALA A 249 -17.65 7.19 0.92
N PHE A 250 -18.24 8.22 1.55
CA PHE A 250 -18.84 8.07 2.88
C PHE A 250 -20.11 7.20 2.84
N GLU A 251 -20.93 7.36 1.80
CA GLU A 251 -22.10 6.50 1.58
C GLU A 251 -21.70 5.06 1.29
N ALA A 252 -20.71 4.86 0.40
CA ALA A 252 -20.18 3.55 0.08
C ALA A 252 -19.61 2.86 1.33
N LYS A 253 -18.96 3.61 2.23
CA LYS A 253 -18.49 3.09 3.51
C LYS A 253 -19.65 2.65 4.42
N ARG A 254 -20.75 3.40 4.49
CA ARG A 254 -21.94 2.99 5.27
C ARG A 254 -22.52 1.68 4.72
N ALA A 255 -22.67 1.58 3.40
CA ALA A 255 -23.14 0.36 2.75
C ALA A 255 -22.17 -0.82 2.98
N LEU A 256 -20.87 -0.58 2.87
CA LEU A 256 -19.85 -1.61 3.14
C LEU A 256 -19.86 -2.08 4.61
N LYS A 257 -20.13 -1.19 5.57
CA LYS A 257 -20.30 -1.57 6.97
C LYS A 257 -21.48 -2.53 7.15
N ALA A 258 -22.59 -2.31 6.46
CA ALA A 258 -23.74 -3.23 6.49
C ALA A 258 -23.35 -4.62 5.95
N VAL A 259 -22.62 -4.65 4.84
CA VAL A 259 -22.07 -5.88 4.25
C VAL A 259 -21.19 -6.65 5.24
N LEU A 260 -20.27 -5.96 5.90
CA LEU A 260 -19.33 -6.59 6.84
C LEU A 260 -20.01 -7.06 8.13
N ASN A 261 -21.00 -6.32 8.63
CA ASN A 261 -21.81 -6.73 9.78
C ASN A 261 -22.61 -8.01 9.46
N GLU A 262 -23.27 -8.07 8.30
CA GLU A 262 -24.00 -9.26 7.84
C GLU A 262 -23.09 -10.49 7.80
N HIS A 263 -21.87 -10.33 7.28
CA HIS A 263 -20.86 -11.39 7.29
C HIS A 263 -20.43 -11.81 8.71
N GLN A 264 -20.19 -10.87 9.62
CA GLN A 264 -19.82 -11.17 11.01
C GLN A 264 -20.92 -11.90 11.77
N HIS A 265 -22.19 -11.47 11.63
CA HIS A 265 -23.33 -12.13 12.24
C HIS A 265 -23.47 -13.59 11.76
N ARG A 266 -23.26 -13.84 10.47
CA ARG A 266 -23.26 -15.20 9.91
C ARG A 266 -22.15 -16.07 10.45
N ARG A 267 -20.91 -15.56 10.50
CA ARG A 267 -19.79 -16.34 11.06
C ARG A 267 -20.06 -16.80 12.49
N LYS A 268 -20.68 -15.93 13.32
CA LYS A 268 -21.10 -16.28 14.68
C LYS A 268 -22.21 -17.35 14.70
N ALA A 269 -23.21 -17.23 13.81
CA ALA A 269 -24.27 -18.24 13.70
C ALA A 269 -23.74 -19.61 13.27
N THR A 270 -22.90 -19.68 12.23
CA THR A 270 -22.31 -20.94 11.76
C THR A 270 -21.39 -21.58 12.80
N ALA A 271 -20.64 -20.79 13.58
CA ALA A 271 -19.81 -21.29 14.67
C ALA A 271 -20.66 -21.89 15.81
N ALA A 272 -21.78 -21.24 16.16
CA ALA A 272 -22.71 -21.75 17.17
C ALA A 272 -23.41 -23.06 16.75
N THR A 273 -23.72 -23.23 15.45
CA THR A 273 -24.30 -24.48 14.93
C THR A 273 -23.31 -25.64 14.91
N ARG A 274 -22.00 -25.39 14.82
CA ARG A 274 -20.95 -26.44 14.85
C ARG A 274 -20.57 -26.91 16.27
N GLN A 275 -20.98 -26.18 17.30
CA GLN A 275 -20.72 -26.53 18.71
C GLN A 275 -21.91 -27.25 19.37
N ARG A 276 -23.02 -27.40 18.65
CA ARG A 276 -24.18 -28.22 19.01
C ARG A 276 -24.13 -29.52 18.23
#